data_AF-A0A7L2IBY6-F1
#
_entry.id   AF-A0A7L2IBY6-F1
#
_cell.length_a   1.000
_cell.length_b   1.000
_cell.length_c   1.000
_cell.angle_alpha   90.00
_cell.angle_beta   90.00
_cell.angle_gamma   90.00
#
_symmetry.space_group_name_H-M   'P 1'
#
loop_
_entity.id
_entity.type
_entity.pdbx_description
1 polymer ?
#
loop_
_entity_poly.entity_id
_entity_poly.type
_entity_poly.pdbx_seq_one_letter_code
_entity_poly.pdbx_strand_id
1 'polypeptide(L)'
;RCCHAHDCCYRKLASSRCNAKLATYKYSIRGSTITCKSGNWCQKQSCECDKRAAECFRRTAKTYRNSYKNYPNSRCKGKSPSC
;
A
#
# COMPACT_ATOMS: atom_id res chain seq x y z
N ARG A 1 1.38 6.18 -8.60
CA ARG A 1 2.68 6.11 -7.90
C ARG A 1 2.56 5.46 -6.52
N CYS A 2 1.64 5.88 -5.64
CA CYS A 2 1.42 5.24 -4.34
C CYS A 2 1.18 3.71 -4.44
N CYS A 3 0.30 3.25 -5.35
CA CYS A 3 0.04 1.82 -5.52
C CYS A 3 1.27 1.03 -5.97
N HIS A 4 2.05 1.57 -6.91
CA HIS A 4 3.29 0.91 -7.36
C HIS A 4 4.31 0.77 -6.22
N ALA A 5 4.50 1.82 -5.40
CA ALA A 5 5.36 1.71 -4.21
C ALA A 5 4.82 0.71 -3.18
N HIS A 6 3.50 0.59 -3.05
CA HIS A 6 2.84 -0.40 -2.20
C HIS A 6 3.04 -1.83 -2.71
N ASP A 7 2.88 -2.06 -4.02
CA ASP A 7 3.18 -3.33 -4.68
C ASP A 7 4.65 -3.74 -4.48
N CYS A 8 5.57 -2.77 -4.59
CA CYS A 8 7.00 -3.00 -4.31
C CYS A 8 7.25 -3.37 -2.84
N CYS A 9 6.54 -2.76 -1.91
CA CYS A 9 6.58 -3.09 -0.49
C CYS A 9 6.12 -4.54 -0.27
N TYR A 10 4.98 -4.91 -0.85
CA TYR A 10 4.43 -6.27 -0.76
C TYR A 10 5.35 -7.31 -1.40
N ARG A 11 5.97 -6.99 -2.55
CA ARG A 11 6.96 -7.87 -3.20
C ARG A 11 8.14 -8.15 -2.28
N LYS A 12 8.65 -7.13 -1.57
CA LYS A 12 9.72 -7.30 -0.59
C LYS A 12 9.30 -8.22 0.57
N LEU A 13 8.06 -8.10 1.05
CA LEU A 13 7.53 -8.98 2.10
C LEU A 13 7.36 -10.42 1.62
N ALA A 14 6.91 -10.61 0.38
CA ALA A 14 6.80 -11.92 -0.23
C ALA A 14 8.17 -12.63 -0.31
N SER A 15 9.25 -11.90 -0.63
CA SER A 15 10.63 -12.43 -0.58
C SER A 15 11.06 -12.91 0.82
N SER A 16 10.42 -12.41 1.87
CA SER A 16 10.61 -12.85 3.26
C SER A 16 9.55 -13.86 3.73
N ARG A 17 8.88 -14.56 2.79
CA ARG A 17 7.83 -15.57 3.07
C ARG A 17 6.62 -15.00 3.82
N CYS A 18 6.40 -13.69 3.74
CA CYS A 18 5.23 -13.03 4.29
C CYS A 18 4.22 -12.74 3.18
N ASN A 19 3.02 -13.32 3.27
CA ASN A 19 1.94 -12.98 2.35
C ASN A 19 1.11 -11.81 2.90
N ALA A 20 1.55 -10.58 2.59
CA ALA A 20 0.89 -9.36 3.05
C ALA A 20 -0.55 -9.21 2.55
N LYS A 21 -0.94 -9.91 1.47
CA LYS A 21 -2.34 -9.92 0.98
C LYS A 21 -3.28 -10.73 1.88
N LEU A 22 -2.75 -11.68 2.64
CA LEU A 22 -3.50 -12.54 3.56
C LEU A 22 -3.26 -12.20 5.03
N ALA A 23 -2.28 -11.33 5.32
CA ALA A 23 -1.91 -10.97 6.67
C ALA A 23 -2.98 -10.09 7.31
N THR A 24 -3.55 -10.54 8.42
CA THR A 24 -4.38 -9.71 9.30
C THR A 24 -3.51 -9.03 10.33
N TYR A 25 -3.70 -7.73 10.55
CA TYR A 25 -2.90 -6.95 11.49
C TYR A 25 -3.76 -5.97 12.28
N LYS A 26 -3.22 -5.49 13.41
CA LYS A 26 -3.90 -4.53 14.28
C LYS A 26 -3.33 -3.14 14.07
N TYR A 27 -4.18 -2.13 14.02
CA TYR A 27 -3.79 -0.72 13.96
C TYR A 27 -4.71 0.13 14.83
N SER A 28 -4.34 1.39 15.03
CA SER A 28 -5.23 2.42 15.56
C SER A 28 -5.03 3.72 14.80
N ILE A 29 -6.08 4.55 14.78
CA ILE A 29 -6.07 5.87 14.20
C ILE A 29 -6.37 6.87 15.30
N ARG A 30 -5.53 7.91 15.42
CA ARG A 30 -5.79 9.07 16.28
C ARG A 30 -5.61 10.34 15.45
N GLY A 31 -6.71 11.04 15.16
CA GLY A 31 -6.71 12.13 14.19
C GLY A 31 -6.28 11.62 12.81
N SER A 32 -5.24 12.24 12.24
CA SER A 32 -4.67 11.81 10.96
C SER A 32 -3.49 10.83 11.07
N THR A 33 -3.17 10.37 12.28
CA THR A 33 -2.00 9.53 12.53
C THR A 33 -2.42 8.07 12.63
N ILE A 34 -1.80 7.22 11.80
CA ILE A 34 -1.98 5.77 11.82
C ILE A 34 -0.83 5.14 12.60
N THR A 35 -1.14 4.26 13.55
CA THR A 35 -0.15 3.51 14.33
C THR A 35 -0.39 2.01 14.14
N CYS A 36 0.63 1.33 13.62
CA CYS A 36 0.67 -0.12 13.53
C CYS A 36 0.96 -0.71 14.91
N LYS A 37 0.08 -1.59 15.40
CA LYS A 37 0.21 -2.20 16.72
C LYS A 37 1.15 -3.41 16.67
N SER A 38 1.51 -3.90 17.85
CA SER A 38 2.32 -5.11 18.01
C SER A 38 1.64 -6.34 17.38
N GLY A 39 2.45 -7.21 16.82
CA GLY A 39 2.10 -8.44 16.14
C GLY A 39 3.38 -9.13 15.69
N ASN A 40 3.26 -10.25 14.97
CA ASN A 40 4.44 -10.86 14.36
C ASN A 40 5.03 -9.93 13.28
N TRP A 41 6.26 -10.24 12.86
CA TRP A 41 6.98 -9.42 11.89
C TRP A 41 6.17 -9.19 10.60
N CYS A 42 5.53 -10.23 10.05
CA CYS A 42 4.74 -10.14 8.82
C CYS A 42 3.53 -9.22 9.00
N GLN A 43 2.81 -9.33 10.12
CA GLN A 43 1.67 -8.46 10.44
C GLN A 43 2.09 -7.00 10.56
N LYS A 44 3.16 -6.74 11.31
CA LYS A 44 3.66 -5.38 11.53
C LYS A 44 4.11 -4.76 10.21
N GLN A 45 4.88 -5.48 9.39
CA GLN A 45 5.36 -4.95 8.12
C GLN A 45 4.25 -4.77 7.08
N SER A 46 3.26 -5.67 7.04
CA SER A 46 2.09 -5.50 6.16
C SER A 46 1.33 -4.23 6.54
N CYS A 47 1.11 -3.99 7.83
CA CYS A 47 0.53 -2.74 8.33
C CYS A 47 1.36 -1.51 7.92
N GLU A 48 2.69 -1.56 8.02
CA GLU A 48 3.55 -0.43 7.65
C GLU A 48 3.50 -0.13 6.14
N CYS A 49 3.43 -1.16 5.28
CA CYS A 49 3.21 -0.97 3.84
C CYS A 49 1.87 -0.24 3.59
N ASP A 50 0.80 -0.70 4.24
CA ASP A 50 -0.56 -0.17 4.06
C ASP A 50 -0.71 1.24 4.62
N LYS A 51 -0.12 1.51 5.80
CA LYS A 51 -0.01 2.83 6.40
C LYS A 51 0.63 3.82 5.43
N ARG A 52 1.79 3.47 4.86
CA ARG A 52 2.50 4.33 3.89
C ARG A 52 1.65 4.60 2.65
N ALA A 53 0.93 3.60 2.15
CA ALA A 53 0.01 3.77 1.03
C ALA A 53 -1.15 4.71 1.37
N ALA A 54 -1.81 4.52 2.50
CA ALA A 54 -2.91 5.36 2.98
C ALA A 54 -2.47 6.82 3.18
N GLU A 55 -1.32 7.05 3.80
CA GLU A 55 -0.75 8.39 3.97
C GLU A 55 -0.39 9.02 2.62
N CYS A 56 0.11 8.23 1.66
CA CYS A 56 0.37 8.68 0.29
C CYS A 56 -0.92 9.13 -0.40
N PHE A 57 -1.99 8.32 -0.32
CA PHE A 57 -3.29 8.67 -0.90
C PHE A 57 -3.86 9.96 -0.31
N ARG A 58 -3.75 10.13 1.02
CA ARG A 58 -4.15 11.38 1.69
C ARG A 58 -3.40 12.59 1.13
N ARG A 59 -2.07 12.50 0.99
CA ARG A 59 -1.24 13.60 0.45
C ARG A 59 -1.63 13.95 -0.99
N THR A 60 -2.00 12.96 -1.80
CA THR A 60 -2.36 13.16 -3.22
C THR A 60 -3.86 13.33 -3.44
N ALA A 61 -4.68 13.43 -2.38
CA ALA A 61 -6.14 13.46 -2.51
C ALA A 61 -6.63 14.62 -3.38
N LYS A 62 -5.96 15.79 -3.31
CA LYS A 62 -6.30 16.97 -4.12
C LYS A 62 -6.13 16.77 -5.63
N THR A 63 -5.26 15.85 -6.05
CA THR A 63 -4.99 15.55 -7.47
C THR A 63 -5.65 14.26 -7.93
N TYR A 64 -6.49 13.67 -7.09
CA TYR A 64 -7.26 12.48 -7.44
C TYR A 64 -8.27 12.81 -8.55
N ARG A 65 -8.36 11.94 -9.55
CA ARG A 65 -9.33 12.06 -10.66
C ARG A 65 -10.21 10.82 -10.70
N ASN A 66 -11.52 11.02 -10.60
CA ASN A 66 -12.51 9.94 -10.66
C ASN A 66 -12.42 9.11 -11.95
N SER A 67 -11.95 9.71 -13.05
CA SER A 67 -11.74 9.02 -14.34
C SER A 67 -10.75 7.86 -14.27
N TYR A 68 -9.88 7.81 -13.26
CA TYR A 68 -8.94 6.70 -13.05
C TYR A 68 -9.47 5.62 -12.10
N LYS A 69 -10.64 5.81 -11.50
CA LYS A 69 -11.32 4.76 -10.74
C LYS A 69 -11.75 3.67 -11.72
N ASN A 70 -11.40 2.41 -11.43
CA ASN A 70 -11.67 1.25 -12.30
C ASN A 70 -11.10 1.41 -13.72
N TYR A 71 -9.95 2.08 -13.86
CA TYR A 71 -9.32 2.27 -15.16
C TYR A 71 -8.89 0.91 -15.75
N PRO A 72 -9.29 0.57 -16.99
CA PRO A 72 -9.01 -0.75 -17.56
C PRO A 72 -7.52 -0.93 -17.86
N ASN A 73 -6.95 -2.04 -17.41
CA ASN A 73 -5.53 -2.36 -17.58
C ASN A 73 -5.09 -2.39 -19.06
N SER A 74 -5.99 -2.75 -19.99
CA SER A 74 -5.72 -2.74 -21.43
C SER A 74 -5.43 -1.35 -21.99
N ARG A 75 -5.81 -0.28 -21.28
CA ARG A 75 -5.52 1.11 -21.65
C ARG A 75 -4.24 1.65 -20.99
N CYS A 76 -3.56 0.86 -20.15
CA CYS A 76 -2.25 1.21 -19.62
C CYS A 76 -1.20 1.10 -20.74
N LYS A 77 -0.29 2.07 -20.83
CA LYS A 77 0.76 2.12 -21.86
C LYS A 77 2.12 2.37 -21.22
N GLY A 78 3.18 2.02 -21.96
CA GLY A 78 4.56 2.20 -21.52
C GLY A 78 5.08 1.02 -20.69
N LYS A 79 6.35 1.12 -20.29
CA LYS A 79 7.01 0.08 -19.48
C LYS A 79 6.58 0.20 -18.02
N SER A 80 6.36 -0.94 -17.38
CA SER A 80 6.17 -1.01 -15.93
C SER A 80 7.43 -0.51 -15.21
N PRO A 81 7.32 0.46 -14.30
CA PRO A 81 8.47 0.95 -13.55
C PRO A 81 9.04 -0.14 -12.64
N SER A 82 10.36 -0.14 -12.47
CA SER A 82 11.02 -1.05 -11.53
C SER A 82 10.61 -0.75 -10.10
N CYS A 83 10.60 -1.80 -9.30
CA CYS A 83 10.83 -1.71 -7.89
C CYS A 83 12.35 -1.79 -7.62
#